data_AF-A0A2S4KSI5-F1
#
_entry.id   AF-A0A2S4KSI5-F1
#
_cell.length_a   1.000
_cell.length_b   1.000
_cell.length_c   1.000
_cell.angle_alpha   90.00
_cell.angle_beta   90.00
_cell.angle_gamma   90.00
#
_symmetry.space_group_name_H-M   'P 1'
#
loop_
_entity.id
_entity.type
_entity.pdbx_description
1 polymer ?
#
loop_
_entity_poly.entity_id
_entity_poly.type
_entity_poly.pdbx_seq_one_letter_code
_entity_poly.pdbx_strand_id
1 'polypeptide(L)'
;MMLLWLDSMRSYHTRWQWYPFTLVTGPTEFLKQDVQELNDPVVRTVTRRPLYVIAHRVLTIHGVKAALSQGANALEIDVTPWPSGWWADHDGSATSAGDTVEKMFQAIAEQRRAGENVIFVWLDIKSPNWCDPRQPKTRHCSVIALQEQARRILEPADVRVLYGFYGGAASGVGYDFICDDLDENEAINLNGEALQLEERFESSGISDLKQRVMSYGDNDLSLDFGNCYEAGYYTCTELRQASRSKMFGQVYGWTLAAGQKKYSDLLLGDAHVDGIIYGFRGTIFHDHKDTRAAFQDIKNWVDEHPKRRYLATAKDSPW
;
A
#
# COMPACT_ATOMS: atom_id res chain seq x y z
N MET A 1 -57.64 -23.28 -14.92
CA MET A 1 -56.61 -24.09 -14.25
C MET A 1 -55.38 -23.19 -14.10
N MET A 2 -55.16 -22.40 -13.04
CA MET A 2 -55.28 -22.67 -11.57
C MET A 2 -54.51 -23.97 -11.23
N LEU A 3 -53.45 -24.02 -10.40
CA LEU A 3 -53.15 -23.33 -9.15
C LEU A 3 -51.65 -23.51 -8.74
N LEU A 4 -51.11 -22.50 -8.01
CA LEU A 4 -50.29 -22.53 -6.75
C LEU A 4 -48.88 -23.18 -6.72
N TRP A 5 -47.79 -22.64 -6.16
CA TRP A 5 -47.45 -21.65 -5.10
C TRP A 5 -47.93 -21.97 -3.66
N LEU A 6 -46.99 -21.90 -2.68
CA LEU A 6 -47.05 -22.20 -1.23
C LEU A 6 -46.64 -23.66 -0.89
N ASP A 7 -45.91 -23.98 0.18
CA ASP A 7 -45.49 -23.24 1.37
C ASP A 7 -44.36 -24.02 2.10
N SER A 8 -43.62 -23.34 2.98
CA SER A 8 -43.37 -23.79 4.37
C SER A 8 -42.07 -23.21 4.95
N MET A 9 -42.22 -22.02 5.55
CA MET A 9 -41.44 -21.58 6.70
C MET A 9 -41.68 -22.53 7.91
N ARG A 10 -40.61 -23.00 8.57
CA ARG A 10 -40.57 -23.36 10.01
C ARG A 10 -39.14 -23.12 10.49
N SER A 11 -38.89 -22.08 11.27
CA SER A 11 -39.01 -22.05 12.74
C SER A 11 -37.61 -22.04 13.36
N TYR A 12 -37.14 -20.84 13.70
CA TYR A 12 -36.00 -20.61 14.58
C TYR A 12 -36.48 -20.80 16.02
N HIS A 13 -35.95 -21.81 16.72
CA HIS A 13 -36.04 -21.89 18.17
C HIS A 13 -34.65 -21.80 18.78
N THR A 14 -34.42 -20.66 19.42
CA THR A 14 -33.39 -20.36 20.40
C THR A 14 -33.29 -21.41 21.50
N ARG A 15 -32.07 -21.88 21.78
CA ARG A 15 -31.71 -22.55 23.05
C ARG A 15 -30.51 -21.85 23.66
N TRP A 16 -30.78 -20.98 24.63
CA TRP A 16 -29.80 -20.43 25.55
C TRP A 16 -29.51 -21.48 26.62
N GLN A 17 -28.28 -22.01 26.66
CA GLN A 17 -27.79 -22.82 27.77
C GLN A 17 -27.14 -21.91 28.81
N TRP A 18 -27.68 -21.95 30.01
CA TRP A 18 -27.18 -21.29 31.20
C TRP A 18 -26.05 -22.13 31.82
N TYR A 19 -24.87 -21.54 31.99
CA TYR A 19 -23.81 -22.11 32.83
C TYR A 19 -23.90 -21.51 34.25
N PRO A 20 -23.86 -22.31 35.31
CA PRO A 20 -23.85 -21.78 36.67
C PRO A 20 -22.45 -21.27 37.04
N PHE A 21 -22.41 -20.06 37.60
CA PHE A 21 -21.26 -19.47 38.28
C PHE A 21 -20.95 -20.25 39.56
N THR A 22 -19.76 -20.81 39.67
CA THR A 22 -19.20 -21.30 40.94
C THR A 22 -18.24 -20.26 41.50
N LEU A 23 -18.60 -19.66 42.64
CA LEU A 23 -17.72 -18.85 43.47
C LEU A 23 -16.67 -19.75 44.12
N VAL A 24 -15.39 -19.53 43.81
CA VAL A 24 -14.26 -20.09 44.57
C VAL A 24 -13.71 -18.99 45.46
N THR A 25 -13.86 -19.16 46.77
CA THR A 25 -13.22 -18.36 47.82
C THR A 25 -12.00 -19.11 48.36
N GLY A 26 -10.80 -18.53 48.24
CA GLY A 26 -9.55 -19.05 48.81
C GLY A 26 -8.37 -18.10 48.57
N PRO A 27 -7.34 -18.06 49.44
CA PRO A 27 -6.89 -16.81 50.06
C PRO A 27 -5.71 -16.08 49.40
N THR A 28 -5.69 -14.79 49.73
CA THR A 28 -4.70 -13.74 49.56
C THR A 28 -3.25 -14.13 49.92
N GLU A 29 -2.47 -14.58 48.95
CA GLU A 29 -1.01 -14.69 49.14
C GLU A 29 -0.16 -14.51 47.86
N PHE A 30 -0.72 -13.88 46.82
CA PHE A 30 0.00 -13.57 45.57
C PHE A 30 0.23 -12.07 45.31
N LEU A 31 -0.04 -11.20 46.30
CA LEU A 31 0.05 -9.73 46.16
C LEU A 31 1.19 -9.10 46.97
N LYS A 32 2.38 -9.74 47.01
CA LYS A 32 3.55 -9.17 47.68
C LYS A 32 4.83 -9.10 46.82
N GLN A 33 4.78 -9.42 45.53
CA GLN A 33 5.91 -9.23 44.62
C GLN A 33 5.74 -8.09 43.59
N ASP A 34 4.53 -7.52 43.43
CA ASP A 34 4.26 -6.51 42.39
C ASP A 34 4.37 -5.04 42.83
N VAL A 35 4.89 -4.75 44.03
CA VAL A 35 4.92 -3.37 44.56
C VAL A 35 6.32 -2.74 44.54
N GLN A 36 7.32 -3.38 43.92
CA GLN A 36 8.70 -2.86 43.89
C GLN A 36 9.27 -2.59 42.49
N GLU A 37 8.43 -2.54 41.45
CA GLU A 37 8.83 -2.17 40.07
C GLU A 37 8.08 -0.95 39.48
N LEU A 38 7.35 -0.18 40.29
CA LEU A 38 6.56 0.97 39.80
C LEU A 38 7.26 2.34 39.85
N ASN A 39 8.58 2.40 40.01
CA ASN A 39 9.30 3.68 40.15
C ASN A 39 10.47 3.92 39.18
N ASP A 40 10.67 3.09 38.15
CA ASP A 40 11.53 3.48 37.04
C ASP A 40 10.68 4.12 35.94
N PRO A 41 10.97 5.37 35.51
CA PRO A 41 10.38 5.89 34.30
C PRO A 41 10.92 5.05 33.15
N VAL A 42 10.14 4.08 32.69
CA VAL A 42 10.33 3.47 31.39
C VAL A 42 10.15 4.60 30.38
N VAL A 43 11.25 5.24 30.02
CA VAL A 43 11.33 6.04 28.81
C VAL A 43 11.12 5.04 27.68
N ARG A 44 9.85 4.81 27.31
CA ARG A 44 9.53 4.20 26.02
C ARG A 44 10.14 5.12 25.00
N THR A 45 11.31 4.74 24.49
CA THR A 45 11.90 5.38 23.31
C THR A 45 10.87 5.20 22.21
N VAL A 46 10.12 6.26 21.92
CA VAL A 46 9.24 6.30 20.75
C VAL A 46 10.19 6.29 19.56
N THR A 47 10.45 5.11 19.02
CA THR A 47 11.24 4.96 17.81
C THR A 47 10.47 5.66 16.69
N ARG A 48 11.03 6.74 16.16
CA ARG A 48 10.45 7.41 14.98
C ARG A 48 10.32 6.38 13.87
N ARG A 49 9.21 6.42 13.15
CA ARG A 49 8.97 5.51 12.02
C ARG A 49 9.24 6.21 10.69
N PRO A 50 9.77 5.51 9.67
CA PRO A 50 9.92 6.06 8.33
C PRO A 50 8.54 6.44 7.75
N LEU A 51 8.56 7.38 6.81
CA LEU A 51 7.41 7.79 6.00
C LEU A 51 7.80 7.76 4.51
N TYR A 52 7.01 7.07 3.72
CA TYR A 52 7.18 6.98 2.27
C TYR A 52 6.31 8.02 1.55
N VAL A 53 6.95 8.87 0.76
CA VAL A 53 6.31 9.93 -0.01
C VAL A 53 6.42 9.55 -1.48
N ILE A 54 5.31 9.05 -2.01
CA ILE A 54 5.27 8.28 -3.25
C ILE A 54 4.73 9.20 -4.35
N ALA A 55 5.53 9.51 -5.37
CA ALA A 55 5.05 10.33 -6.49
C ALA A 55 4.06 9.54 -7.34
N HIS A 56 2.88 10.11 -7.58
CA HIS A 56 1.77 9.48 -8.32
C HIS A 56 1.98 9.51 -9.84
N ARG A 57 1.69 8.41 -10.52
CA ARG A 57 1.57 8.31 -11.98
C ARG A 57 2.81 8.80 -12.71
N VAL A 58 3.97 8.28 -12.31
CA VAL A 58 5.28 8.63 -12.87
C VAL A 58 5.53 7.80 -14.12
N LEU A 59 5.04 8.28 -15.27
CA LEU A 59 5.06 7.49 -16.52
C LEU A 59 6.24 7.79 -17.46
N THR A 60 7.10 8.77 -17.14
CA THR A 60 8.21 9.18 -18.02
C THR A 60 9.51 9.34 -17.25
N ILE A 61 10.65 9.21 -17.95
CA ILE A 61 11.98 9.47 -17.38
C ILE A 61 12.09 10.91 -16.85
N HIS A 62 11.43 11.86 -17.50
CA HIS A 62 11.38 13.24 -17.02
C HIS A 62 10.61 13.34 -15.69
N GLY A 63 9.48 12.64 -15.58
CA GLY A 63 8.71 12.51 -14.34
C GLY A 63 9.53 11.90 -13.20
N VAL A 64 10.35 10.88 -13.47
CA VAL A 64 11.27 10.29 -12.48
C VAL A 64 12.19 11.37 -11.90
N LYS A 65 12.88 12.11 -12.76
CA LYS A 65 13.81 13.17 -12.33
C LYS A 65 13.09 14.28 -11.55
N ALA A 66 11.90 14.67 -12.01
CA ALA A 66 11.09 15.69 -11.34
C ALA A 66 10.66 15.24 -9.93
N ALA A 67 10.15 14.01 -9.80
CA ALA A 67 9.71 13.46 -8.53
C ALA A 67 10.85 13.37 -7.51
N LEU A 68 12.00 12.84 -7.91
CA LEU A 68 13.16 12.70 -7.01
C LEU A 68 13.74 14.07 -6.63
N SER A 69 13.84 15.00 -7.59
CA SER A 69 14.27 16.37 -7.31
C SER A 69 13.33 17.12 -6.34
N GLN A 70 12.05 16.75 -6.28
CA GLN A 70 11.11 17.30 -5.30
C GLN A 70 11.26 16.67 -3.91
N GLY A 71 11.91 15.51 -3.80
CA GLY A 71 12.11 14.78 -2.54
C GLY A 71 11.20 13.57 -2.36
N ALA A 72 10.50 13.11 -3.41
CA ALA A 72 9.86 11.80 -3.36
C ALA A 72 10.92 10.72 -3.09
N ASN A 73 10.59 9.77 -2.23
CA ASN A 73 11.47 8.64 -1.91
C ASN A 73 10.95 7.30 -2.43
N ALA A 74 9.82 7.32 -3.14
CA ALA A 74 9.26 6.21 -3.88
C ALA A 74 8.45 6.73 -5.07
N LEU A 75 8.21 5.88 -6.05
CA LEU A 75 7.53 6.24 -7.30
C LEU A 75 6.42 5.22 -7.57
N GLU A 76 5.20 5.68 -7.80
CA GLU A 76 4.12 4.85 -8.33
C GLU A 76 4.09 4.99 -9.86
N ILE A 77 4.02 3.84 -10.54
CA ILE A 77 4.07 3.71 -11.98
C ILE A 77 2.94 2.77 -12.40
N ASP A 78 1.94 3.30 -13.10
CA ASP A 78 1.02 2.45 -13.81
C ASP A 78 1.75 1.67 -14.90
N VAL A 79 1.61 0.34 -14.90
CA VAL A 79 2.22 -0.50 -15.93
C VAL A 79 1.14 -1.29 -16.65
N THR A 80 1.08 -1.14 -17.96
CA THR A 80 0.16 -1.90 -18.82
C THR A 80 0.98 -2.77 -19.78
N PRO A 81 0.58 -4.03 -20.03
CA PRO A 81 1.26 -4.86 -20.99
C PRO A 81 0.78 -4.54 -22.41
N TRP A 82 1.72 -4.50 -23.35
CA TRP A 82 1.50 -4.27 -24.77
C TRP A 82 2.08 -5.42 -25.59
N PRO A 83 1.72 -5.57 -26.88
CA PRO A 83 2.30 -6.61 -27.73
C PRO A 83 3.83 -6.56 -27.81
N SER A 84 4.44 -5.40 -27.55
CA SER A 84 5.89 -5.20 -27.54
C SER A 84 6.55 -5.37 -26.17
N GLY A 85 5.79 -5.64 -25.10
CA GLY A 85 6.29 -5.68 -23.71
C GLY A 85 5.58 -4.66 -22.82
N TRP A 86 6.16 -4.34 -21.66
CA TRP A 86 5.55 -3.48 -20.66
C TRP A 86 5.83 -1.99 -20.88
N TRP A 87 4.80 -1.16 -20.70
CA TRP A 87 4.87 0.29 -20.79
C TRP A 87 4.40 0.93 -19.50
N ALA A 88 5.02 2.06 -19.14
CA ALA A 88 4.50 2.94 -18.12
C ALA A 88 3.28 3.66 -18.70
N ASP A 89 2.09 3.14 -18.40
CA ASP A 89 0.86 3.47 -19.07
C ASP A 89 -0.33 3.14 -18.16
N HIS A 90 -1.18 4.14 -17.93
CA HIS A 90 -2.33 4.04 -17.04
C HIS A 90 -3.58 3.47 -17.72
N ASP A 91 -3.82 3.78 -19.00
CA ASP A 91 -5.09 3.45 -19.68
C ASP A 91 -4.94 2.35 -20.74
N GLY A 92 -3.73 1.88 -21.03
CA GLY A 92 -3.48 0.91 -22.09
C GLY A 92 -3.69 1.49 -23.49
N SER A 93 -3.42 2.79 -23.65
CA SER A 93 -3.71 3.54 -24.87
C SER A 93 -2.50 4.36 -25.31
N ALA A 94 -2.39 4.61 -26.62
CA ALA A 94 -1.29 5.42 -27.16
C ALA A 94 -1.27 6.86 -26.61
N THR A 95 -2.41 7.37 -26.11
CA THR A 95 -2.53 8.71 -25.53
C THR A 95 -2.12 8.77 -24.06
N SER A 96 -2.05 7.63 -23.38
CA SER A 96 -1.69 7.52 -21.96
C SER A 96 -0.31 6.90 -21.75
N ALA A 97 0.25 6.25 -22.77
CA ALA A 97 1.56 5.65 -22.74
C ALA A 97 2.68 6.70 -22.59
N GLY A 98 3.52 6.50 -21.58
CA GLY A 98 4.79 7.18 -21.41
C GLY A 98 5.95 6.37 -21.98
N ASP A 99 7.01 6.20 -21.19
CA ASP A 99 8.18 5.41 -21.59
C ASP A 99 7.94 3.90 -21.36
N THR A 100 8.72 3.06 -22.07
CA THR A 100 8.75 1.61 -21.78
C THR A 100 9.23 1.36 -20.35
N VAL A 101 8.72 0.33 -19.68
CA VAL A 101 9.14 -0.01 -18.30
C VAL A 101 10.65 -0.26 -18.20
N GLU A 102 11.27 -0.85 -19.23
CA GLU A 102 12.73 -1.04 -19.25
C GLU A 102 13.49 0.27 -19.04
N LYS A 103 13.13 1.29 -19.83
CA LYS A 103 13.76 2.61 -19.77
C LYS A 103 13.48 3.30 -18.43
N MET A 104 12.27 3.13 -17.89
CA MET A 104 11.94 3.65 -16.56
C MET A 104 12.83 3.03 -15.49
N PHE A 105 12.98 1.70 -15.48
CA PHE A 105 13.83 1.01 -14.50
C PHE A 105 15.30 1.39 -14.66
N GLN A 106 15.80 1.50 -15.88
CA GLN A 106 17.17 1.96 -16.15
C GLN A 106 17.39 3.36 -15.59
N ALA A 107 16.49 4.30 -15.87
CA ALA A 107 16.58 5.66 -15.36
C ALA A 107 16.54 5.70 -13.84
N ILE A 108 15.65 4.94 -13.20
CA ILE A 108 15.52 4.87 -11.73
C ILE A 108 16.78 4.30 -11.10
N ALA A 109 17.30 3.19 -11.64
CA ALA A 109 18.56 2.59 -11.19
C ALA A 109 19.75 3.55 -11.36
N GLU A 110 19.79 4.33 -12.44
CA GLU A 110 20.81 5.38 -12.64
C GLU A 110 20.69 6.51 -11.60
N GLN A 111 19.47 7.00 -11.33
CA GLN A 111 19.25 8.01 -10.29
C GLN A 111 19.69 7.50 -8.92
N ARG A 112 19.33 6.25 -8.59
CA ARG A 112 19.74 5.61 -7.35
C ARG A 112 21.26 5.53 -7.19
N ARG A 113 21.97 5.08 -8.24
CA ARG A 113 23.44 5.03 -8.27
C ARG A 113 24.08 6.41 -8.22
N ALA A 114 23.39 7.44 -8.73
CA ALA A 114 23.81 8.83 -8.63
C ALA A 114 23.60 9.44 -7.23
N GLY A 115 23.00 8.69 -6.29
CA GLY A 115 22.81 9.11 -4.90
C GLY A 115 21.40 9.59 -4.56
N GLU A 116 20.46 9.51 -5.50
CA GLU A 116 19.06 9.85 -5.22
C GLU A 116 18.42 8.87 -4.23
N ASN A 117 17.46 9.38 -3.46
CA ASN A 117 16.82 8.66 -2.36
C ASN A 117 15.59 7.83 -2.78
N VAL A 118 15.66 7.16 -3.94
CA VAL A 118 14.58 6.27 -4.39
C VAL A 118 14.69 4.90 -3.71
N ILE A 119 13.70 4.54 -2.89
CA ILE A 119 13.72 3.35 -2.04
C ILE A 119 13.05 2.19 -2.74
N PHE A 120 11.88 2.45 -3.32
CA PHE A 120 11.13 1.45 -4.06
C PHE A 120 10.32 2.07 -5.19
N VAL A 121 9.91 1.22 -6.13
CA VAL A 121 8.89 1.53 -7.13
C VAL A 121 7.64 0.72 -6.82
N TRP A 122 6.48 1.36 -6.87
CA TRP A 122 5.19 0.70 -6.84
C TRP A 122 4.68 0.59 -8.27
N LEU A 123 4.57 -0.65 -8.77
CA LEU A 123 4.01 -0.95 -10.07
C LEU A 123 2.49 -1.17 -9.92
N ASP A 124 1.66 -0.22 -10.32
CA ASP A 124 0.21 -0.43 -10.41
C ASP A 124 -0.09 -1.23 -11.69
N ILE A 125 -0.21 -2.55 -11.54
CA ILE A 125 -0.27 -3.47 -12.68
C ILE A 125 -1.68 -3.47 -13.27
N LYS A 126 -1.79 -2.95 -14.50
CA LYS A 126 -2.99 -3.03 -15.30
C LYS A 126 -3.02 -4.35 -16.05
N SER A 127 -4.15 -5.06 -15.98
CA SER A 127 -4.40 -6.31 -16.74
C SER A 127 -3.32 -7.39 -16.59
N PRO A 128 -3.01 -7.85 -15.35
CA PRO A 128 -1.91 -8.81 -15.09
C PRO A 128 -2.06 -10.16 -15.81
N ASN A 129 -3.28 -10.49 -16.25
CA ASN A 129 -3.61 -11.75 -16.92
C ASN A 129 -3.63 -11.64 -18.46
N TRP A 130 -3.23 -10.50 -19.04
CA TRP A 130 -3.32 -10.28 -20.49
C TRP A 130 -2.39 -11.19 -21.30
N CYS A 131 -1.17 -11.44 -20.80
CA CYS A 131 -0.22 -12.39 -21.39
C CYS A 131 0.03 -13.56 -20.47
N ASP A 132 -0.16 -14.78 -20.99
CA ASP A 132 0.13 -16.01 -20.24
C ASP A 132 1.64 -16.24 -20.17
N PRO A 133 2.24 -16.27 -18.96
CA PRO A 133 3.68 -16.51 -18.80
C PRO A 133 4.14 -17.89 -19.29
N ARG A 134 3.22 -18.86 -19.41
CA ARG A 134 3.51 -20.21 -19.90
C ARG A 134 3.57 -20.28 -21.42
N GLN A 135 3.17 -19.21 -22.13
CA GLN A 135 3.15 -19.15 -23.58
C GLN A 135 4.37 -18.40 -24.12
N PRO A 136 5.31 -19.07 -24.81
CA PRO A 136 6.56 -18.45 -25.25
C PRO A 136 6.40 -17.19 -26.11
N LYS A 137 5.33 -17.12 -26.92
CA LYS A 137 5.08 -16.01 -27.85
C LYS A 137 4.61 -14.71 -27.18
N THR A 138 4.07 -14.81 -25.97
CA THR A 138 3.52 -13.68 -25.21
C THR A 138 4.22 -13.52 -23.86
N ARG A 139 5.20 -14.37 -23.54
CA ARG A 139 5.86 -14.34 -22.23
C ARG A 139 6.47 -12.98 -21.91
N HIS A 140 6.99 -12.27 -22.92
CA HIS A 140 7.64 -10.96 -22.78
C HIS A 140 6.71 -9.83 -22.29
N CYS A 141 5.39 -9.99 -22.40
CA CYS A 141 4.38 -9.08 -21.86
C CYS A 141 3.65 -9.66 -20.65
N SER A 142 4.10 -10.80 -20.12
CA SER A 142 3.54 -11.38 -18.91
C SER A 142 4.14 -10.74 -17.66
N VAL A 143 3.48 -10.88 -16.51
CA VAL A 143 3.97 -10.34 -15.23
C VAL A 143 5.30 -10.97 -14.79
N ILE A 144 5.59 -12.21 -15.18
CA ILE A 144 6.90 -12.82 -14.85
C ILE A 144 8.01 -12.07 -15.58
N ALA A 145 7.81 -11.69 -16.83
CA ALA A 145 8.80 -10.89 -17.55
C ALA A 145 8.98 -9.50 -16.93
N LEU A 146 7.92 -8.92 -16.36
CA LEU A 146 8.00 -7.67 -15.59
C LEU A 146 8.84 -7.86 -14.31
N GLN A 147 8.57 -8.92 -13.54
CA GLN A 147 9.30 -9.26 -12.31
C GLN A 147 10.78 -9.53 -12.58
N GLU A 148 11.08 -10.37 -13.59
CA GLU A 148 12.46 -10.65 -14.02
C GLU A 148 13.21 -9.38 -14.45
N GLN A 149 12.50 -8.45 -15.09
CA GLN A 149 13.07 -7.18 -15.49
C GLN A 149 13.34 -6.26 -14.29
N ALA A 150 12.44 -6.22 -13.31
CA ALA A 150 12.62 -5.55 -12.04
C ALA A 150 13.86 -6.08 -11.31
N ARG A 151 13.91 -7.39 -11.05
CA ARG A 151 15.05 -8.11 -10.48
C ARG A 151 16.37 -7.79 -11.16
N ARG A 152 16.39 -7.85 -12.50
CA ARG A 152 17.61 -7.63 -13.29
C ARG A 152 18.13 -6.19 -13.23
N ILE A 153 17.25 -5.19 -13.09
CA ILE A 153 17.62 -3.78 -13.27
C ILE A 153 17.65 -3.00 -11.95
N LEU A 154 16.61 -3.18 -11.12
CA LEU A 154 16.37 -2.38 -9.91
C LEU A 154 17.10 -2.94 -8.69
N GLU A 155 17.09 -4.26 -8.47
CA GLU A 155 17.72 -4.86 -7.29
C GLU A 155 19.24 -4.65 -7.23
N PRO A 156 20.02 -4.75 -8.33
CA PRO A 156 21.44 -4.43 -8.29
C PRO A 156 21.72 -2.95 -8.00
N ALA A 157 20.70 -2.09 -8.09
CA ALA A 157 20.78 -0.70 -7.69
C ALA A 157 20.26 -0.46 -6.27
N ASP A 158 19.81 -1.50 -5.54
CA ASP A 158 19.18 -1.39 -4.23
C ASP A 158 17.90 -0.51 -4.29
N VAL A 159 17.04 -0.82 -5.28
CA VAL A 159 15.67 -0.31 -5.39
C VAL A 159 14.71 -1.49 -5.34
N ARG A 160 13.79 -1.45 -4.39
CA ARG A 160 12.83 -2.53 -4.13
C ARG A 160 11.55 -2.36 -4.96
N VAL A 161 10.73 -3.39 -5.05
CA VAL A 161 9.52 -3.38 -5.90
C VAL A 161 8.27 -3.77 -5.14
N LEU A 162 7.25 -2.93 -5.25
CA LEU A 162 5.92 -3.17 -4.72
C LEU A 162 4.96 -3.44 -5.88
N TYR A 163 4.47 -4.68 -6.00
CA TYR A 163 3.53 -5.06 -7.05
C TYR A 163 2.10 -4.78 -6.59
N GLY A 164 1.45 -3.82 -7.25
CA GLY A 164 0.10 -3.36 -6.94
C GLY A 164 -0.96 -4.08 -7.74
N PHE A 165 -1.99 -4.56 -7.03
CA PHE A 165 -3.20 -5.14 -7.62
C PHE A 165 -4.46 -4.53 -6.99
N TYR A 166 -5.53 -4.47 -7.76
CA TYR A 166 -6.82 -3.93 -7.33
C TYR A 166 -7.99 -4.73 -7.91
N GLY A 167 -9.09 -4.81 -7.16
CA GLY A 167 -10.32 -5.48 -7.61
C GLY A 167 -10.05 -6.88 -8.19
N GLY A 168 -10.61 -7.17 -9.37
CA GLY A 168 -10.43 -8.46 -10.04
C GLY A 168 -8.99 -8.77 -10.47
N ALA A 169 -8.10 -7.77 -10.57
CA ALA A 169 -6.70 -7.97 -10.90
C ALA A 169 -5.92 -8.67 -9.77
N ALA A 170 -6.42 -8.63 -8.53
CA ALA A 170 -5.85 -9.35 -7.39
C ALA A 170 -6.18 -10.86 -7.42
N SER A 171 -6.24 -11.45 -8.62
CA SER A 171 -6.53 -12.87 -8.85
C SER A 171 -6.06 -13.34 -10.22
N GLY A 172 -5.92 -14.65 -10.37
CA GLY A 172 -5.55 -15.30 -11.62
C GLY A 172 -4.05 -15.41 -11.82
N VAL A 173 -3.67 -15.99 -12.95
CA VAL A 173 -2.30 -16.47 -13.21
C VAL A 173 -1.23 -15.42 -12.92
N GLY A 174 -1.45 -14.16 -13.30
CA GLY A 174 -0.47 -13.12 -13.07
C GLY A 174 -0.27 -12.78 -11.60
N TYR A 175 -1.36 -12.64 -10.85
CA TYR A 175 -1.29 -12.43 -9.40
C TYR A 175 -0.63 -13.63 -8.69
N ASP A 176 -1.09 -14.84 -9.02
CA ASP A 176 -0.62 -16.07 -8.40
C ASP A 176 0.90 -16.27 -8.61
N PHE A 177 1.42 -15.97 -9.81
CA PHE A 177 2.85 -16.07 -10.08
C PHE A 177 3.70 -15.14 -9.22
N ILE A 178 3.28 -13.89 -9.02
CA ILE A 178 4.03 -12.97 -8.16
C ILE A 178 3.95 -13.45 -6.71
N CYS A 179 2.77 -13.86 -6.24
CA CYS A 179 2.60 -14.37 -4.86
C CYS A 179 3.49 -15.57 -4.53
N ASP A 180 3.68 -16.48 -5.49
CA ASP A 180 4.41 -17.73 -5.29
C ASP A 180 5.94 -17.55 -5.33
N ASP A 181 6.44 -16.43 -5.86
CA ASP A 181 7.87 -16.20 -6.10
C ASP A 181 8.30 -14.79 -5.69
N LEU A 182 7.85 -14.28 -4.54
CA LEU A 182 8.40 -13.05 -3.94
C LEU A 182 9.76 -13.32 -3.30
N ASP A 183 10.71 -12.40 -3.48
CA ASP A 183 11.95 -12.35 -2.71
C ASP A 183 11.97 -11.20 -1.69
N GLU A 184 13.06 -11.05 -0.94
CA GLU A 184 13.22 -10.04 0.11
C GLU A 184 13.19 -8.58 -0.38
N ASN A 185 13.36 -8.33 -1.68
CA ASN A 185 13.28 -7.02 -2.31
C ASN A 185 11.91 -6.72 -2.91
N GLU A 186 10.93 -7.60 -2.67
CA GLU A 186 9.61 -7.53 -3.28
C GLU A 186 8.48 -7.62 -2.26
N ALA A 187 7.39 -6.93 -2.53
CA ALA A 187 6.17 -6.96 -1.74
C ALA A 187 4.92 -6.83 -2.63
N ILE A 188 3.75 -7.11 -2.05
CA ILE A 188 2.45 -6.99 -2.72
C ILE A 188 1.65 -5.87 -2.07
N ASN A 189 1.12 -4.98 -2.90
CA ASN A 189 0.07 -4.06 -2.52
C ASN A 189 -1.29 -4.53 -3.01
N LEU A 190 -2.26 -4.59 -2.10
CA LEU A 190 -3.68 -4.69 -2.46
C LEU A 190 -4.41 -3.40 -2.10
N ASN A 191 -5.21 -2.88 -3.04
CA ASN A 191 -6.08 -1.74 -2.80
C ASN A 191 -7.51 -2.19 -2.44
N GLY A 192 -8.02 -1.79 -1.28
CA GLY A 192 -9.35 -2.22 -0.82
C GLY A 192 -9.60 -2.07 0.69
N GLU A 193 -10.76 -2.53 1.15
CA GLU A 193 -11.15 -2.45 2.56
C GLU A 193 -10.28 -3.35 3.45
N ALA A 194 -9.94 -2.88 4.66
CA ALA A 194 -8.93 -3.50 5.51
C ALA A 194 -9.26 -4.96 5.86
N LEU A 195 -10.50 -5.22 6.29
CA LEU A 195 -10.92 -6.57 6.71
C LEU A 195 -10.94 -7.56 5.54
N GLN A 196 -11.43 -7.13 4.37
CA GLN A 196 -11.47 -7.99 3.18
C GLN A 196 -10.05 -8.35 2.71
N LEU A 197 -9.12 -7.39 2.79
CA LEU A 197 -7.73 -7.62 2.39
C LEU A 197 -6.96 -8.46 3.39
N GLU A 198 -7.28 -8.38 4.68
CA GLU A 198 -6.74 -9.28 5.70
C GLU A 198 -7.07 -10.74 5.36
N GLU A 199 -8.35 -11.05 5.15
CA GLU A 199 -8.80 -12.39 4.72
C GLU A 199 -8.16 -12.81 3.39
N ARG A 200 -7.98 -11.86 2.46
CA ARG A 200 -7.32 -12.14 1.18
C ARG A 200 -5.85 -12.51 1.36
N PHE A 201 -5.10 -11.79 2.19
CA PHE A 201 -3.71 -12.11 2.45
C PHE A 201 -3.55 -13.42 3.24
N GLU A 202 -4.43 -13.69 4.21
CA GLU A 202 -4.43 -14.95 4.95
C GLU A 202 -4.74 -16.16 4.08
N SER A 203 -5.60 -15.99 3.07
CA SER A 203 -5.89 -17.01 2.07
C SER A 203 -4.87 -17.04 0.92
N SER A 204 -4.01 -16.03 0.81
CA SER A 204 -2.88 -16.02 -0.13
C SER A 204 -1.68 -16.78 0.46
N GLY A 205 -0.78 -17.27 -0.39
CA GLY A 205 0.48 -17.91 0.06
C GLY A 205 1.47 -16.96 0.75
N ILE A 206 1.19 -15.66 0.82
CA ILE A 206 2.11 -14.64 1.34
C ILE A 206 2.12 -14.66 2.88
N SER A 207 3.03 -15.42 3.46
CA SER A 207 3.11 -15.58 4.93
C SER A 207 3.84 -14.44 5.65
N ASP A 208 4.76 -13.73 4.98
CA ASP A 208 5.48 -12.61 5.60
C ASP A 208 4.60 -11.35 5.63
N LEU A 209 4.20 -10.95 6.84
CA LEU A 209 3.43 -9.73 7.08
C LEU A 209 4.10 -8.48 6.51
N LYS A 210 5.44 -8.42 6.47
CA LYS A 210 6.16 -7.24 5.99
C LYS A 210 5.93 -7.00 4.51
N GLN A 211 5.77 -8.07 3.72
CA GLN A 211 5.50 -8.02 2.28
C GLN A 211 4.02 -7.76 1.96
N ARG A 212 3.16 -7.65 2.98
CA ARG A 212 1.74 -7.31 2.82
C ARG A 212 1.54 -5.81 2.97
N VAL A 213 1.34 -5.13 1.85
CA VAL A 213 1.01 -3.70 1.82
C VAL A 213 -0.47 -3.54 1.50
N MET A 214 -1.12 -2.66 2.23
CA MET A 214 -2.48 -2.25 1.94
C MET A 214 -2.48 -0.78 1.50
N SER A 215 -3.30 -0.47 0.51
CA SER A 215 -3.62 0.90 0.15
C SER A 215 -5.10 1.14 0.05
N TYR A 216 -5.48 2.40 0.23
CA TYR A 216 -6.85 2.84 0.04
C TYR A 216 -6.94 4.33 -0.26
N GLY A 217 -7.93 4.70 -1.05
CA GLY A 217 -8.19 6.09 -1.38
C GLY A 217 -8.84 6.26 -2.74
N ASP A 218 -8.73 7.48 -3.28
CA ASP A 218 -9.41 7.92 -4.49
C ASP A 218 -8.59 8.99 -5.23
N ASN A 219 -8.82 9.11 -6.53
CA ASN A 219 -8.26 10.20 -7.36
C ASN A 219 -8.69 11.58 -6.86
N ASP A 220 -9.86 11.70 -6.23
CA ASP A 220 -10.19 12.81 -5.34
C ASP A 220 -10.24 12.33 -3.89
N LEU A 221 -9.11 12.40 -3.20
CA LEU A 221 -8.99 12.02 -1.78
C LEU A 221 -10.05 12.68 -0.87
N SER A 222 -10.67 13.79 -1.27
CA SER A 222 -11.72 14.41 -0.45
C SER A 222 -13.05 13.65 -0.46
N LEU A 223 -13.29 12.84 -1.49
CA LEU A 223 -14.46 12.01 -1.65
C LEU A 223 -14.42 10.88 -0.61
N ASP A 224 -15.50 10.74 0.16
CA ASP A 224 -15.66 9.72 1.20
C ASP A 224 -14.45 9.57 2.14
N PHE A 225 -13.74 10.68 2.41
CA PHE A 225 -12.55 10.65 3.27
C PHE A 225 -12.88 10.32 4.74
N GLY A 226 -13.97 10.90 5.24
CA GLY A 226 -14.40 10.79 6.64
C GLY A 226 -13.57 11.64 7.62
N ASN A 227 -13.71 11.35 8.91
CA ASN A 227 -13.00 11.94 10.03
C ASN A 227 -12.13 10.91 10.75
N CYS A 228 -12.01 9.71 10.18
CA CYS A 228 -11.25 8.56 10.66
C CYS A 228 -11.92 7.77 11.79
N TYR A 229 -13.12 8.13 12.26
CA TYR A 229 -13.82 7.48 13.38
C TYR A 229 -15.23 7.02 13.04
N GLU A 230 -15.59 6.98 11.77
CA GLU A 230 -16.85 6.42 11.32
C GLU A 230 -16.99 4.93 11.64
N ALA A 231 -18.24 4.48 11.73
CA ALA A 231 -18.57 3.06 11.82
C ALA A 231 -18.59 2.37 10.43
N GLY A 232 -18.69 3.15 9.35
CA GLY A 232 -18.71 2.66 7.98
C GLY A 232 -17.41 2.91 7.23
N TYR A 233 -17.41 2.54 5.95
CA TYR A 233 -16.25 2.59 5.06
C TYR A 233 -16.02 4.02 4.57
N TYR A 234 -14.95 4.64 5.08
CA TYR A 234 -14.44 5.95 4.66
C TYR A 234 -12.93 5.86 4.58
N THR A 235 -12.29 6.62 3.69
CA THR A 235 -10.86 6.47 3.40
C THR A 235 -10.00 6.50 4.66
N CYS A 236 -10.19 7.50 5.52
CA CYS A 236 -9.39 7.60 6.72
C CYS A 236 -9.70 6.50 7.74
N THR A 237 -10.97 6.07 7.80
CA THR A 237 -11.40 5.00 8.71
C THR A 237 -10.78 3.66 8.31
N GLU A 238 -10.78 3.30 7.03
CA GLU A 238 -10.15 2.08 6.51
C GLU A 238 -8.64 2.06 6.77
N LEU A 239 -7.94 3.15 6.44
CA LEU A 239 -6.50 3.26 6.65
C LEU A 239 -6.12 3.21 8.13
N ARG A 240 -6.94 3.80 9.01
CA ARG A 240 -6.76 3.69 10.46
C ARG A 240 -6.95 2.27 10.95
N GLN A 241 -7.99 1.59 10.48
CA GLN A 241 -8.27 0.20 10.85
C GLN A 241 -7.13 -0.72 10.42
N ALA A 242 -6.66 -0.60 9.17
CA ALA A 242 -5.51 -1.35 8.66
C ALA A 242 -4.24 -1.10 9.51
N SER A 243 -3.94 0.16 9.84
CA SER A 243 -2.76 0.50 10.64
C SER A 243 -2.82 -0.04 12.08
N ARG A 244 -4.05 -0.26 12.61
CA ARG A 244 -4.30 -0.80 13.94
C ARG A 244 -4.35 -2.31 13.99
N SER A 245 -4.80 -2.98 12.92
CA SER A 245 -4.91 -4.46 12.90
C SER A 245 -3.56 -5.15 13.03
N LYS A 246 -2.48 -4.51 12.56
CA LYS A 246 -1.12 -5.08 12.50
C LYS A 246 -1.00 -6.29 11.55
N MET A 247 -1.95 -6.40 10.62
CA MET A 247 -2.00 -7.46 9.61
C MET A 247 -1.32 -7.08 8.30
N PHE A 248 -0.81 -5.84 8.23
CA PHE A 248 -0.08 -5.27 7.10
C PHE A 248 1.25 -4.73 7.58
N GLY A 249 2.31 -4.96 6.79
CA GLY A 249 3.64 -4.41 7.00
C GLY A 249 3.66 -2.90 6.80
N GLN A 250 2.91 -2.41 5.81
CA GLN A 250 2.75 -1.00 5.49
C GLN A 250 1.30 -0.69 5.08
N VAL A 251 0.87 0.55 5.33
CA VAL A 251 -0.45 1.07 4.95
C VAL A 251 -0.30 2.41 4.26
N TYR A 252 -0.84 2.56 3.05
CA TYR A 252 -0.67 3.75 2.20
C TYR A 252 -2.01 4.41 1.81
N GLY A 253 -2.05 5.74 1.89
CA GLY A 253 -3.20 6.54 1.41
C GLY A 253 -2.93 7.19 0.05
N TRP A 254 -3.97 7.36 -0.78
CA TRP A 254 -3.84 8.00 -2.10
C TRP A 254 -5.13 8.72 -2.57
N THR A 255 -5.11 9.72 -3.44
CA THR A 255 -3.97 10.55 -3.87
C THR A 255 -4.08 11.95 -3.27
N LEU A 256 -3.05 12.38 -2.53
CA LEU A 256 -2.97 13.73 -1.97
C LEU A 256 -2.57 14.75 -3.05
N ALA A 257 -3.45 15.70 -3.32
CA ALA A 257 -3.23 16.80 -4.27
C ALA A 257 -2.93 18.14 -3.54
N ALA A 258 -2.64 19.19 -4.29
CA ALA A 258 -2.39 20.51 -3.72
C ALA A 258 -3.60 21.05 -2.93
N GLY A 259 -3.33 21.75 -1.82
CA GLY A 259 -4.37 22.37 -0.99
C GLY A 259 -5.12 21.39 -0.09
N GLN A 260 -4.56 20.19 0.11
CA GLN A 260 -5.17 19.10 0.87
C GLN A 260 -4.50 18.83 2.22
N LYS A 261 -3.74 19.79 2.77
CA LYS A 261 -3.08 19.70 4.10
C LYS A 261 -3.93 19.04 5.19
N LYS A 262 -5.22 19.38 5.31
CA LYS A 262 -6.09 18.77 6.34
C LYS A 262 -6.14 17.24 6.24
N TYR A 263 -6.05 16.69 5.02
CA TYR A 263 -6.07 15.26 4.75
C TYR A 263 -4.72 14.63 5.07
N SER A 264 -3.59 15.28 4.77
CA SER A 264 -2.28 14.80 5.22
C SER A 264 -2.18 14.77 6.75
N ASP A 265 -2.74 15.78 7.43
CA ASP A 265 -2.77 15.84 8.90
C ASP A 265 -3.53 14.64 9.48
N LEU A 266 -4.70 14.28 8.91
CA LEU A 266 -5.51 13.14 9.35
C LEU A 266 -4.87 11.79 8.98
N LEU A 267 -4.33 11.66 7.76
CA LEU A 267 -3.66 10.43 7.32
C LEU A 267 -2.48 10.08 8.24
N LEU A 268 -1.62 11.05 8.54
CA LEU A 268 -0.42 10.86 9.35
C LEU A 268 -0.71 10.89 10.86
N GLY A 269 -1.61 11.78 11.27
CA GLY A 269 -1.98 12.05 12.65
C GLY A 269 -2.85 10.97 13.27
N ASP A 270 -3.93 10.58 12.58
CA ASP A 270 -5.02 9.74 13.09
C ASP A 270 -5.04 8.35 12.44
N ALA A 271 -4.94 8.26 11.11
CA ALA A 271 -4.88 6.96 10.43
C ALA A 271 -3.54 6.26 10.61
N HIS A 272 -2.48 7.01 10.89
CA HIS A 272 -1.12 6.51 11.08
C HIS A 272 -0.55 5.75 9.87
N VAL A 273 -0.93 6.15 8.65
CA VAL A 273 -0.36 5.59 7.43
C VAL A 273 1.17 5.68 7.43
N ASP A 274 1.80 4.75 6.74
CA ASP A 274 3.25 4.66 6.60
C ASP A 274 3.74 5.27 5.29
N GLY A 275 2.82 5.64 4.40
CA GLY A 275 3.12 6.35 3.17
C GLY A 275 1.90 7.04 2.56
N ILE A 276 2.18 8.03 1.72
CA ILE A 276 1.16 8.79 1.00
C ILE A 276 1.60 8.90 -0.46
N ILE A 277 0.70 8.52 -1.37
CA ILE A 277 0.81 8.87 -2.78
C ILE A 277 0.36 10.32 -2.96
N TYR A 278 1.18 11.12 -3.63
CA TYR A 278 0.92 12.54 -3.86
C TYR A 278 1.17 12.94 -5.31
N GLY A 279 0.49 13.99 -5.74
CA GLY A 279 0.73 14.62 -7.03
C GLY A 279 -0.56 15.09 -7.69
N PHE A 280 -0.62 14.94 -9.00
CA PHE A 280 -1.83 15.24 -9.76
C PHE A 280 -2.87 14.13 -9.63
N ARG A 281 -4.15 14.49 -9.79
CA ARG A 281 -5.26 13.54 -9.73
C ARG A 281 -5.45 12.73 -11.01
N GLY A 282 -5.11 13.30 -12.17
CA GLY A 282 -5.48 12.72 -13.47
C GLY A 282 -4.50 12.99 -14.60
N THR A 283 -3.26 13.36 -14.29
CA THR A 283 -2.20 13.51 -15.30
C THR A 283 -0.88 12.99 -14.78
N ILE A 284 0.06 12.78 -15.70
CA ILE A 284 1.38 12.25 -15.39
C ILE A 284 2.19 13.22 -14.53
N PHE A 285 3.04 12.66 -13.67
CA PHE A 285 3.91 13.46 -12.82
C PHE A 285 4.87 14.31 -13.65
N HIS A 286 4.96 15.59 -13.31
CA HIS A 286 5.97 16.51 -13.79
C HIS A 286 6.19 17.61 -12.75
N ASP A 287 7.30 18.34 -12.87
CA ASP A 287 7.58 19.43 -11.95
C ASP A 287 6.57 20.57 -12.13
N HIS A 288 5.83 20.85 -11.07
CA HIS A 288 4.77 21.84 -11.09
C HIS A 288 4.56 22.42 -9.68
N LYS A 289 4.00 23.63 -9.61
CA LYS A 289 3.71 24.29 -8.32
C LYS A 289 2.78 23.44 -7.44
N ASP A 290 1.84 22.70 -8.05
CA ASP A 290 0.84 21.92 -7.31
C ASP A 290 1.45 20.61 -6.75
N THR A 291 2.33 19.94 -7.51
CA THR A 291 3.04 18.75 -7.01
C THR A 291 3.99 19.14 -5.87
N ARG A 292 4.69 20.27 -5.99
CA ARG A 292 5.49 20.84 -4.90
C ARG A 292 4.65 21.19 -3.66
N ALA A 293 3.47 21.80 -3.85
CA ALA A 293 2.59 22.15 -2.74
C ALA A 293 2.08 20.91 -1.99
N ALA A 294 1.66 19.86 -2.72
CA ALA A 294 1.23 18.60 -2.13
C ALA A 294 2.37 17.91 -1.35
N PHE A 295 3.59 17.88 -1.91
CA PHE A 295 4.77 17.41 -1.19
C PHE A 295 5.04 18.23 0.08
N GLN A 296 4.94 19.55 -0.02
CA GLN A 296 5.20 20.45 1.10
C GLN A 296 4.21 20.25 2.25
N ASP A 297 2.94 19.94 1.97
CA ASP A 297 1.94 19.61 3.01
C ASP A 297 2.39 18.39 3.84
N ILE A 298 2.90 17.34 3.19
CA ILE A 298 3.46 16.15 3.87
C ILE A 298 4.73 16.50 4.64
N LYS A 299 5.66 17.22 4.00
CA LYS A 299 6.94 17.57 4.60
C LYS A 299 6.76 18.46 5.84
N ASN A 300 5.89 19.46 5.77
CA ASN A 300 5.57 20.33 6.90
C ASN A 300 5.07 19.53 8.09
N TRP A 301 4.17 18.55 7.87
CA TRP A 301 3.69 17.71 8.96
C TRP A 301 4.84 16.93 9.63
N VAL A 302 5.77 16.38 8.84
CA VAL A 302 6.94 15.66 9.37
C VAL A 302 7.86 16.59 10.16
N ASP A 303 8.11 17.80 9.65
CA ASP A 303 8.94 18.82 10.31
C ASP A 303 8.31 19.29 11.63
N GLU A 304 6.98 19.37 11.70
CA GLU A 304 6.21 19.70 12.91
C GLU A 304 6.15 18.53 13.92
N HIS A 305 6.34 17.29 13.45
CA HIS A 305 6.26 16.07 14.26
C HIS A 305 7.55 15.23 14.24
N PRO A 306 8.73 15.82 14.53
CA PRO A 306 10.02 15.15 14.35
C PRO A 306 10.25 14.02 15.35
N LYS A 307 9.40 13.84 16.36
CA LYS A 307 9.47 12.69 17.28
C LYS A 307 8.62 11.50 16.83
N ARG A 308 7.76 11.68 15.82
CA ARG A 308 6.83 10.64 15.35
C ARG A 308 7.31 10.00 14.05
N ARG A 309 7.71 10.81 13.07
CA ARG A 309 8.10 10.35 11.73
C ARG A 309 9.39 11.01 11.25
N TYR A 310 9.94 10.47 10.18
CA TYR A 310 10.94 11.10 9.32
C TYR A 310 10.69 10.63 7.89
N LEU A 311 11.11 11.42 6.89
CA LEU A 311 11.09 10.95 5.51
C LEU A 311 12.05 9.77 5.39
N ALA A 312 11.53 8.63 4.93
CA ALA A 312 12.32 7.43 4.76
C ALA A 312 13.51 7.71 3.84
N THR A 313 14.60 7.02 4.14
CA THR A 313 15.84 7.03 3.37
C THR A 313 16.06 5.68 2.73
N ALA A 314 16.95 5.66 1.76
CA ALA A 314 17.53 4.48 1.16
C ALA A 314 18.09 3.41 2.12
N LYS A 315 18.32 3.76 3.39
CA LYS A 315 18.76 2.79 4.43
C LYS A 315 17.60 2.08 5.10
N ASP A 316 16.39 2.61 4.95
CA ASP A 316 15.19 2.06 5.54
C ASP A 316 14.68 0.93 4.65
N SER A 317 14.27 -0.16 5.30
CA SER A 317 13.61 -1.28 4.61
C SER A 317 12.10 -1.04 4.62
N PRO A 318 11.43 -0.96 3.45
CA PRO A 318 9.98 -0.91 3.37
C PRO A 318 9.33 -2.25 3.76
N TRP A 319 10.07 -3.36 3.69
CA TRP A 319 9.72 -4.69 4.22
C TRP A 319 10.96 -5.42 4.72
#